data_AF-A0A1S9CAX6-F1
#
_entry.id   AF-A0A1S9CAX6-F1
#
_cell.length_a   1.000
_cell.length_b   1.000
_cell.length_c   1.000
_cell.angle_alpha   90.00
_cell.angle_beta   90.00
_cell.angle_gamma   90.00
#
_symmetry.space_group_name_H-M   'P 1'
#
loop_
_entity.id
_entity.type
_entity.pdbx_description
1 polymer ?
#
loop_
_entity_poly.entity_id
_entity_poly.type
_entity_poly.pdbx_seq_one_letter_code
_entity_poly.pdbx_strand_id
1 'polypeptide(L)'
;MNTQGNFVTIDGIEYYKITNSQNLSPFFIQVASSSDIWIFLSSNGGITAGRKNSFNNIFPYTTNDKLNADYETGSKTIIKLNNKTWQPFEPYGAVKYNISRNIYKSCYSNSVILEEINNDLKLSYSCKYESSEKFGIIKTSKLINNSDELQNIDVLDGLMNLLPYGVNPTLQNNTATLVDAYKVAELEDEKLGIYSLTTTINDTPNPIEMLKANIVYNTLPISNVYLNPDIINRFINNQNLDISKETYGTKCGYFIVNSIELKSFAEWSFVLDVGYDHSKIIEILNFIKKEDFTSIFENIKQGTEDIIKIVDKADGIQQTGDKVACTTHYVNTLYVSFAVTAFKICGW
;
A
#
# COMPACT_ATOMS: atom_id res chain seq x y z
N MET A 1 1.41 27.36 7.35
CA MET A 1 -0.01 27.33 6.92
C MET A 1 -0.80 26.52 7.95
N ASN A 2 -2.04 26.92 8.26
CA ASN A 2 -2.87 26.20 9.22
C ASN A 2 -3.44 24.92 8.61
N THR A 3 -3.64 23.90 9.44
CA THR A 3 -4.33 22.65 9.06
C THR A 3 -5.82 22.93 8.92
N GLN A 4 -6.40 22.57 7.78
CA GLN A 4 -7.82 22.75 7.47
C GLN A 4 -8.40 21.48 6.85
N GLY A 5 -9.68 21.23 7.13
CA GLY A 5 -10.44 20.11 6.59
C GLY A 5 -11.54 20.57 5.64
N ASN A 6 -11.65 19.95 4.46
CA ASN A 6 -12.73 20.26 3.51
C ASN A 6 -13.06 19.06 2.61
N PHE A 7 -14.29 19.01 2.11
CA PHE A 7 -14.67 18.02 1.10
C PHE A 7 -14.10 18.38 -0.27
N VAL A 8 -13.65 17.37 -1.01
CA VAL A 8 -13.18 17.46 -2.40
C VAL A 8 -13.69 16.25 -3.19
N THR A 9 -13.83 16.39 -4.51
CA THR A 9 -14.18 15.27 -5.38
C THR A 9 -12.95 14.83 -6.17
N ILE A 10 -12.63 13.54 -6.11
CA ILE A 10 -11.53 12.91 -6.85
C ILE A 10 -12.12 11.72 -7.60
N ASP A 11 -11.99 11.72 -8.93
CA ASP A 11 -12.51 10.68 -9.82
C ASP A 11 -14.00 10.34 -9.59
N GLY A 12 -14.80 11.38 -9.30
CA GLY A 12 -16.23 11.25 -9.03
C GLY A 12 -16.60 10.79 -7.62
N ILE A 13 -15.62 10.52 -6.75
CA ILE A 13 -15.82 10.11 -5.35
C ILE A 13 -15.53 11.29 -4.43
N GLU A 14 -16.37 11.48 -3.41
CA GLU A 14 -16.15 12.52 -2.40
C GLU A 14 -15.16 12.04 -1.32
N TYR A 15 -14.16 12.88 -1.04
CA TYR A 15 -13.15 12.69 -0.01
C TYR A 15 -13.19 13.85 0.98
N TYR A 16 -12.88 13.56 2.24
CA TYR A 16 -12.51 14.58 3.21
C TYR A 16 -10.99 14.77 3.15
N LYS A 17 -10.55 15.98 2.77
CA LYS A 17 -9.15 16.39 2.68
C LYS A 17 -8.73 17.08 3.98
N ILE A 18 -7.63 16.63 4.56
CA ILE A 18 -6.90 17.35 5.62
C ILE A 18 -5.63 17.93 4.98
N THR A 19 -5.54 19.25 4.98
CA THR A 19 -4.38 19.99 4.47
C THR A 19 -3.29 20.14 5.53
N ASN A 20 -2.03 20.18 5.09
CA ASN A 20 -0.88 20.34 5.99
C ASN A 20 -0.88 19.31 7.12
N SER A 21 -1.14 18.04 6.78
CA SER A 21 -1.24 16.93 7.73
C SER A 21 0.05 16.68 8.50
N GLN A 22 1.21 17.11 7.97
CA GLN A 22 2.50 17.06 8.65
C GLN A 22 2.56 17.89 9.94
N ASN A 23 1.62 18.83 10.15
CA ASN A 23 1.55 19.62 11.38
C ASN A 23 0.76 18.92 12.50
N LEU A 24 0.14 17.78 12.21
CA LEU A 24 -0.56 16.95 13.18
C LEU A 24 0.39 15.87 13.71
N SER A 25 0.18 15.46 14.96
CA SER A 25 0.77 14.20 15.44
C SER A 25 0.31 13.05 14.55
N PRO A 26 1.19 12.08 14.22
CA PRO A 26 0.79 10.91 13.47
C PRO A 26 -0.42 10.21 14.10
N PHE A 27 -1.38 9.83 13.28
CA PHE A 27 -2.63 9.21 13.71
C PHE A 27 -2.98 7.99 12.88
N PHE A 28 -3.72 7.08 13.50
CA PHE A 28 -4.13 5.82 12.91
C PHE A 28 -5.26 6.01 11.90
N ILE A 29 -5.19 5.29 10.79
CA ILE A 29 -6.16 5.29 9.71
C ILE A 29 -6.52 3.85 9.37
N GLN A 30 -7.80 3.53 9.38
CA GLN A 30 -8.31 2.28 8.84
C GLN A 30 -8.92 2.50 7.46
N VAL A 31 -8.63 1.59 6.53
CA VAL A 31 -9.34 1.51 5.25
C VAL A 31 -10.28 0.32 5.32
N ALA A 32 -11.58 0.60 5.25
CA ALA A 32 -12.64 -0.40 5.30
C ALA A 32 -12.69 -1.19 3.98
N SER A 33 -13.11 -2.45 4.06
CA SER A 33 -13.37 -3.31 2.90
C SER A 33 -14.74 -3.96 3.05
N SER A 34 -15.44 -4.19 1.94
CA SER A 34 -16.62 -5.06 1.92
C SER A 34 -16.27 -6.55 2.08
N SER A 35 -14.98 -6.89 2.01
CA SER A 35 -14.44 -8.26 2.02
C SER A 35 -13.66 -8.57 3.31
N ASP A 36 -12.81 -9.60 3.27
CA ASP A 36 -11.94 -10.00 4.38
C ASP A 36 -10.60 -9.24 4.43
N ILE A 37 -10.38 -8.26 3.55
CA ILE A 37 -9.15 -7.44 3.52
C ILE A 37 -9.16 -6.40 4.65
N TRP A 38 -8.05 -6.31 5.39
CA TRP A 38 -7.82 -5.28 6.39
C TRP A 38 -6.57 -4.47 6.04
N ILE A 39 -6.66 -3.15 6.14
CA ILE A 39 -5.56 -2.22 5.90
C ILE A 39 -5.57 -1.16 7.00
N PHE A 40 -4.46 -1.05 7.71
CA PHE A 40 -4.22 -0.07 8.76
C PHE A 40 -2.99 0.74 8.41
N LEU A 41 -3.10 2.05 8.45
CA LEU A 41 -2.01 2.97 8.16
C LEU A 41 -1.82 3.96 9.31
N SER A 42 -0.63 4.50 9.41
CA SER A 42 -0.38 5.77 10.06
C SER A 42 -0.47 6.88 9.02
N SER A 43 -0.88 8.07 9.45
CA SER A 43 -0.89 9.30 8.65
C SER A 43 0.49 9.72 8.13
N ASN A 44 1.58 9.13 8.63
CA ASN A 44 2.94 9.33 8.14
C ASN A 44 3.42 8.28 7.11
N GLY A 45 2.59 7.28 6.78
CA GLY A 45 2.88 6.28 5.74
C GLY A 45 3.15 4.86 6.24
N GLY A 46 3.41 4.67 7.54
CA GLY A 46 3.55 3.33 8.12
C GLY A 46 2.29 2.49 7.86
N ILE A 47 2.45 1.20 7.52
CA ILE A 47 1.33 0.34 7.12
C ILE A 47 1.44 -1.08 7.69
N THR A 48 0.30 -1.63 8.04
CA THR A 48 0.10 -3.07 8.19
C THR A 48 -1.18 -3.49 7.48
N ALA A 49 -1.13 -4.59 6.74
CA ALA A 49 -2.27 -5.03 5.93
C ALA A 49 -2.25 -6.55 5.70
N GLY A 50 -3.42 -7.10 5.37
CA GLY A 50 -3.59 -8.52 5.10
C GLY A 50 -5.04 -8.92 4.87
N ARG A 51 -5.32 -10.23 4.99
CA ARG A 51 -6.68 -10.80 4.86
C ARG A 51 -7.07 -11.62 6.06
N LYS A 52 -8.36 -11.61 6.39
CA LYS A 52 -9.05 -12.37 7.44
C LYS A 52 -8.59 -12.07 8.87
N ASN A 53 -7.31 -12.20 9.17
CA ASN A 53 -6.72 -11.96 10.49
C ASN A 53 -5.22 -11.64 10.36
N SER A 54 -4.58 -11.38 11.50
CA SER A 54 -3.16 -11.00 11.57
C SER A 54 -2.19 -12.08 11.11
N PHE A 55 -2.58 -13.35 10.94
CA PHE A 55 -1.69 -14.41 10.45
C PHE A 55 -1.55 -14.42 8.92
N ASN A 56 -2.51 -13.86 8.18
CA ASN A 56 -2.38 -13.66 6.74
C ASN A 56 -2.04 -12.19 6.46
N ASN A 57 -0.92 -11.74 7.01
CA ASN A 57 -0.38 -10.41 6.82
C ASN A 57 0.58 -10.38 5.63
N ILE A 58 0.71 -9.22 4.98
CA ILE A 58 1.76 -8.96 3.98
C ILE A 58 2.79 -7.95 4.48
N PHE A 59 2.44 -7.18 5.51
CA PHE A 59 3.33 -6.32 6.26
C PHE A 59 3.26 -6.70 7.75
N PRO A 60 4.33 -6.51 8.54
CA PRO A 60 4.32 -6.84 9.96
C PRO A 60 3.10 -6.29 10.70
N TYR A 61 2.39 -7.16 11.41
CA TYR A 61 1.27 -6.76 12.27
C TYR A 61 1.79 -6.28 13.62
N THR A 62 1.68 -4.97 13.87
CA THR A 62 2.29 -4.31 15.03
C THR A 62 1.32 -3.34 15.70
N THR A 63 1.72 -2.79 16.85
CA THR A 63 0.93 -1.82 17.60
C THR A 63 0.95 -0.43 16.96
N ASN A 64 -0.08 0.38 17.23
CA ASN A 64 -0.24 1.70 16.64
C ASN A 64 0.95 2.65 16.90
N ASP A 65 1.52 2.63 18.09
CA ASP A 65 2.71 3.42 18.44
C ASP A 65 3.92 3.08 17.55
N LYS A 66 4.15 1.79 17.30
CA LYS A 66 5.20 1.33 16.39
C LYS A 66 4.89 1.68 14.94
N LEU A 67 3.62 1.51 14.52
CA LEU A 67 3.16 1.87 13.18
C LEU A 67 3.38 3.37 12.89
N ASN A 68 3.09 4.23 13.87
CA ASN A 68 3.31 5.67 13.80
C ASN A 68 4.79 6.07 13.78
N ALA A 69 5.71 5.19 14.18
CA ALA A 69 7.14 5.44 14.15
C ALA A 69 7.84 4.76 12.95
N ASP A 70 7.10 3.99 12.15
CA ASP A 70 7.66 3.16 11.08
C ASP A 70 7.76 3.92 9.74
N TYR A 71 8.99 4.05 9.24
CA TYR A 71 9.33 4.58 7.92
C TYR A 71 10.06 3.54 7.04
N GLU A 72 10.17 2.30 7.53
CA GLU A 72 10.84 1.18 6.85
C GLU A 72 9.86 0.17 6.26
N THR A 73 8.57 0.21 6.63
CA THR A 73 7.54 -0.70 6.13
C THR A 73 6.53 0.04 5.26
N GLY A 74 6.21 -0.53 4.10
CA GLY A 74 5.20 0.01 3.18
C GLY A 74 5.80 0.77 2.00
N SER A 75 5.14 1.86 1.60
CA SER A 75 5.55 2.61 0.41
C SER A 75 6.93 3.23 0.59
N LYS A 76 7.82 3.03 -0.38
CA LYS A 76 9.10 3.72 -0.48
C LYS A 76 9.27 4.31 -1.86
N THR A 77 9.50 5.62 -1.93
CA THR A 77 9.57 6.34 -3.20
C THR A 77 10.76 7.30 -3.18
N ILE A 78 11.54 7.31 -4.26
CA ILE A 78 12.70 8.16 -4.45
C ILE A 78 12.60 8.74 -5.86
N ILE A 79 12.62 10.06 -5.94
CA ILE A 79 12.48 10.82 -7.18
C ILE A 79 13.75 11.63 -7.39
N LYS A 80 14.36 11.49 -8.57
CA LYS A 80 15.53 12.25 -8.98
C LYS A 80 15.18 13.15 -10.14
N LEU A 81 15.47 14.44 -9.99
CA LEU A 81 15.27 15.47 -10.99
C LEU A 81 16.45 16.45 -10.93
N ASN A 82 17.18 16.63 -12.03
CA ASN A 82 18.26 17.63 -12.16
C ASN A 82 19.28 17.59 -10.99
N ASN A 83 19.84 16.40 -10.69
CA ASN A 83 20.76 16.14 -9.56
C ASN A 83 20.18 16.35 -8.15
N LYS A 84 18.88 16.63 -8.03
CA LYS A 84 18.17 16.72 -6.76
C LYS A 84 17.44 15.40 -6.50
N THR A 85 17.63 14.86 -5.30
CA THR A 85 16.90 13.68 -4.81
C THR A 85 15.81 14.12 -3.83
N TRP A 86 14.58 13.71 -4.07
CA TRP A 86 13.43 13.88 -3.20
C TRP A 86 12.88 12.51 -2.80
N GLN A 87 12.57 12.32 -1.52
CA GLN A 87 11.97 11.11 -0.99
C GLN A 87 10.66 11.50 -0.29
N PRO A 88 9.51 11.40 -0.98
CA PRO A 88 8.22 11.72 -0.39
C PRO A 88 7.98 10.96 0.92
N PHE A 89 7.29 11.58 1.87
CA PHE A 89 6.89 11.02 3.17
C PHE A 89 8.01 10.74 4.18
N GLU A 90 9.28 10.76 3.78
CA GLU A 90 10.42 10.65 4.69
C GLU A 90 10.46 11.76 5.75
N PRO A 91 10.88 11.48 6.99
CA PRO A 91 10.81 12.43 8.09
C PRO A 91 11.68 13.68 7.85
N TYR A 92 12.82 13.52 7.18
CA TYR A 92 13.77 14.62 6.92
C TYR A 92 13.49 15.37 5.60
N GLY A 93 12.44 15.02 4.85
CA GLY A 93 12.10 15.68 3.59
C GLY A 93 11.84 17.18 3.75
N ALA A 94 11.16 17.57 4.83
CA ALA A 94 10.83 18.96 5.16
C ALA A 94 12.04 19.82 5.54
N VAL A 95 13.20 19.21 5.86
CA VAL A 95 14.45 19.95 6.11
C VAL A 95 15.08 20.40 4.80
N LYS A 96 14.90 19.61 3.72
CA LYS A 96 15.58 19.81 2.44
C LYS A 96 14.77 20.62 1.44
N TYR A 97 13.44 20.51 1.49
CA TYR A 97 12.54 21.13 0.52
C TYR A 97 11.35 21.80 1.19
N ASN A 98 10.79 22.81 0.52
CA ASN A 98 9.49 23.36 0.85
C ASN A 98 8.37 22.40 0.44
N ILE A 99 7.93 21.55 1.38
CA ILE A 99 6.91 20.54 1.16
C ILE A 99 5.60 20.83 1.90
N SER A 100 4.51 20.30 1.35
CA SER A 100 3.22 20.21 2.06
C SER A 100 2.66 18.80 1.92
N ARG A 101 2.11 18.24 3.01
CA ARG A 101 1.46 16.94 2.99
C ARG A 101 -0.05 17.10 3.17
N ASN A 102 -0.81 16.33 2.41
CA ASN A 102 -2.25 16.27 2.53
C ASN A 102 -2.69 14.80 2.68
N ILE A 103 -3.80 14.60 3.36
CA ILE A 103 -4.42 13.27 3.49
C ILE A 103 -5.87 13.37 3.05
N TYR A 104 -6.32 12.38 2.30
CA TYR A 104 -7.68 12.30 1.80
C TYR A 104 -8.27 10.98 2.25
N LYS A 105 -9.46 11.01 2.86
CA LYS A 105 -10.21 9.81 3.20
C LYS A 105 -11.52 9.80 2.44
N SER A 106 -11.84 8.72 1.73
CA SER A 106 -13.13 8.62 1.04
C SER A 106 -14.27 8.68 2.05
N CYS A 107 -15.39 9.29 1.68
CA CYS A 107 -16.58 9.35 2.55
C CYS A 107 -17.16 7.95 2.83
N TYR A 108 -16.88 6.97 1.96
CA TYR A 108 -17.23 5.56 2.15
C TYR A 108 -16.25 4.79 3.04
N SER A 109 -15.20 5.45 3.54
CA SER A 109 -14.14 4.88 4.38
C SER A 109 -13.33 3.72 3.76
N ASN A 110 -13.47 3.45 2.47
CA ASN A 110 -12.80 2.36 1.76
C ASN A 110 -11.57 2.75 0.93
N SER A 111 -11.19 4.03 0.95
CA SER A 111 -10.00 4.53 0.27
C SER A 111 -9.30 5.61 1.09
N VAL A 112 -7.98 5.69 0.99
CA VAL A 112 -7.16 6.77 1.56
C VAL A 112 -6.08 7.17 0.57
N ILE A 113 -5.77 8.47 0.49
CA ILE A 113 -4.67 9.01 -0.30
C ILE A 113 -3.75 9.79 0.62
N LEU A 114 -2.45 9.48 0.58
CA LEU A 114 -1.40 10.30 1.16
C LEU A 114 -0.75 11.08 0.01
N GLU A 115 -0.58 12.39 0.16
CA GLU A 115 0.02 13.25 -0.87
C GLU A 115 1.13 14.09 -0.24
N GLU A 116 2.25 14.22 -0.95
CA GLU A 116 3.27 15.21 -0.67
C GLU A 116 3.53 16.05 -1.93
N ILE A 117 3.45 17.37 -1.77
CA ILE A 117 3.74 18.35 -2.80
C ILE A 117 5.09 18.97 -2.48
N ASN A 118 6.04 18.88 -3.40
CA ASN A 118 7.32 19.54 -3.34
C ASN A 118 7.29 20.81 -4.20
N ASN A 119 7.20 21.96 -3.55
CA ASN A 119 7.06 23.26 -4.21
C ASN A 119 8.34 23.70 -4.93
N ASP A 120 9.51 23.24 -4.46
CA ASP A 120 10.81 23.59 -5.05
C ASP A 120 11.06 22.83 -6.35
N LEU A 121 10.61 21.57 -6.42
CA LEU A 121 10.70 20.73 -7.60
C LEU A 121 9.49 20.86 -8.53
N LYS A 122 8.42 21.51 -8.07
CA LYS A 122 7.11 21.59 -8.73
C LYS A 122 6.56 20.19 -9.07
N LEU A 123 6.65 19.27 -8.11
CA LEU A 123 6.16 17.90 -8.23
C LEU A 123 5.21 17.55 -7.09
N SER A 124 4.18 16.76 -7.37
CA SER A 124 3.36 16.11 -6.35
C SER A 124 3.43 14.60 -6.51
N TYR A 125 3.65 13.90 -5.40
CA TYR A 125 3.57 12.46 -5.35
C TYR A 125 2.45 12.07 -4.39
N SER A 126 1.65 11.09 -4.79
CA SER A 126 0.62 10.53 -3.93
C SER A 126 0.57 9.01 -4.04
N CYS A 127 0.20 8.37 -2.93
CA CYS A 127 -0.13 6.95 -2.88
C CYS A 127 -1.55 6.79 -2.34
N LYS A 128 -2.38 6.07 -3.11
CA LYS A 128 -3.75 5.72 -2.78
C LYS A 128 -3.82 4.24 -2.40
N TYR A 129 -4.48 3.93 -1.30
CA TYR A 129 -4.71 2.55 -0.85
C TYR A 129 -6.18 2.19 -0.89
N GLU A 130 -6.48 1.10 -1.61
CA GLU A 130 -7.82 0.55 -1.82
C GLU A 130 -7.78 -0.98 -1.67
N SER A 131 -8.94 -1.59 -1.52
CA SER A 131 -9.09 -3.05 -1.50
C SER A 131 -9.85 -3.53 -2.73
N SER A 132 -9.44 -4.68 -3.27
CA SER A 132 -10.13 -5.44 -4.30
C SER A 132 -10.31 -6.87 -3.79
N GLU A 133 -11.54 -7.34 -3.62
CA GLU A 133 -11.79 -8.68 -3.08
C GLU A 133 -11.06 -9.78 -3.87
N LYS A 134 -11.02 -9.63 -5.21
CA LYS A 134 -10.41 -10.60 -6.12
C LYS A 134 -8.88 -10.50 -6.20
N PHE A 135 -8.33 -9.29 -6.06
CA PHE A 135 -6.92 -9.02 -6.35
C PHE A 135 -6.09 -8.60 -5.12
N GLY A 136 -6.72 -8.39 -3.97
CA GLY A 136 -6.08 -8.03 -2.72
C GLY A 136 -6.00 -6.53 -2.47
N ILE A 137 -4.87 -6.08 -1.95
CA ILE A 137 -4.59 -4.69 -1.58
C ILE A 137 -3.97 -3.96 -2.76
N ILE A 138 -4.49 -2.79 -3.09
CA ILE A 138 -4.05 -1.99 -4.23
C ILE A 138 -3.42 -0.71 -3.72
N LYS A 139 -2.13 -0.50 -4.04
CA LYS A 139 -1.45 0.80 -3.88
C LYS A 139 -1.33 1.45 -5.25
N THR A 140 -2.07 2.52 -5.51
CA THR A 140 -1.91 3.34 -6.72
C THR A 140 -1.01 4.52 -6.43
N SER A 141 0.11 4.61 -7.16
CA SER A 141 1.04 5.73 -7.14
C SER A 141 0.71 6.71 -8.25
N LYS A 142 0.73 8.01 -7.94
CA LYS A 142 0.53 9.07 -8.92
C LYS A 142 1.57 10.16 -8.73
N LEU A 143 2.32 10.44 -9.79
CA LEU A 143 3.30 11.52 -9.86
C LEU A 143 2.79 12.60 -10.81
N ILE A 144 2.69 13.84 -10.33
CA ILE A 144 2.16 14.98 -11.07
C ILE A 144 3.25 16.02 -11.23
N ASN A 145 3.41 16.52 -12.46
CA ASN A 145 4.20 17.69 -12.79
C ASN A 145 3.33 18.94 -12.64
N ASN A 146 3.67 19.79 -11.67
CA ASN A 146 2.97 21.05 -11.39
C ASN A 146 3.66 22.25 -12.06
N SER A 147 4.61 22.00 -12.96
CA SER A 147 5.24 23.03 -13.79
C SER A 147 4.63 23.06 -15.20
N ASP A 148 4.93 24.12 -15.93
CA ASP A 148 4.51 24.26 -17.34
C ASP A 148 5.49 23.58 -18.33
N GLU A 149 6.57 22.99 -17.83
CA GLU A 149 7.65 22.42 -18.62
C GLU A 149 7.69 20.90 -18.52
N LEU A 150 8.16 20.23 -19.57
CA LEU A 150 8.44 18.79 -19.53
C LEU A 150 9.59 18.52 -18.54
N GLN A 151 9.41 17.55 -17.64
CA GLN A 151 10.45 17.15 -16.68
C GLN A 151 10.89 15.70 -16.90
N ASN A 152 12.20 15.48 -17.02
CA ASN A 152 12.77 14.14 -17.10
C ASN A 152 13.14 13.65 -15.69
N ILE A 153 12.50 12.57 -15.26
CA ILE A 153 12.51 12.13 -13.87
C ILE A 153 12.91 10.67 -13.81
N ASP A 154 13.91 10.36 -12.99
CA ASP A 154 14.16 8.98 -12.59
C ASP A 154 13.40 8.70 -11.29
N VAL A 155 12.60 7.64 -11.29
CA VAL A 155 11.81 7.23 -10.13
C VAL A 155 12.17 5.80 -9.73
N LEU A 156 12.44 5.63 -8.44
CA LEU A 156 12.33 4.35 -7.77
C LEU A 156 11.08 4.41 -6.90
N ASP A 157 10.14 3.49 -7.12
CA ASP A 157 8.95 3.37 -6.28
C ASP A 157 8.71 1.92 -5.92
N GLY A 158 8.14 1.67 -4.76
CA GLY A 158 7.96 0.31 -4.32
C GLY A 158 7.40 0.15 -2.93
N LEU A 159 7.59 -1.06 -2.43
CA LEU A 159 7.09 -1.57 -1.17
C LEU A 159 8.25 -2.22 -0.43
N MET A 160 8.42 -1.87 0.85
CA MET A 160 9.50 -2.39 1.69
C MET A 160 8.94 -3.21 2.85
N ASN A 161 9.73 -4.20 3.28
CA ASN A 161 9.44 -5.08 4.41
C ASN A 161 8.20 -5.96 4.20
N LEU A 162 8.10 -6.53 2.99
CA LEU A 162 7.08 -7.51 2.65
C LEU A 162 7.36 -8.82 3.38
N LEU A 163 6.30 -9.43 3.90
CA LEU A 163 6.36 -10.71 4.60
C LEU A 163 5.93 -11.85 3.69
N PRO A 164 6.61 -13.01 3.79
CA PRO A 164 6.10 -14.22 3.18
C PRO A 164 4.88 -14.75 3.94
N TYR A 165 4.14 -15.64 3.27
CA TYR A 165 2.98 -16.27 3.89
C TYR A 165 3.38 -17.14 5.09
N GLY A 166 2.53 -17.16 6.12
CA GLY A 166 2.68 -18.04 7.29
C GLY A 166 3.56 -17.50 8.41
N VAL A 167 4.06 -16.26 8.31
CA VAL A 167 4.81 -15.62 9.40
C VAL A 167 3.89 -15.23 10.55
N ASN A 168 4.09 -15.85 11.70
CA ASN A 168 3.36 -15.55 12.92
C ASN A 168 3.70 -14.13 13.43
N PRO A 169 2.72 -13.25 13.70
CA PRO A 169 2.95 -11.91 14.24
C PRO A 169 3.80 -11.87 15.53
N THR A 170 3.61 -12.85 16.42
CA THR A 170 4.37 -12.95 17.67
C THR A 170 5.85 -13.20 17.37
N LEU A 171 6.13 -14.13 16.46
CA LEU A 171 7.49 -14.45 16.02
C LEU A 171 8.12 -13.24 15.31
N GLN A 172 7.38 -12.59 14.42
CA GLN A 172 7.83 -11.40 13.71
C GLN A 172 8.17 -10.25 14.67
N ASN A 173 7.36 -10.03 15.71
CA ASN A 173 7.57 -8.92 16.64
C ASN A 173 8.67 -9.18 17.69
N ASN A 174 8.93 -10.45 18.02
CA ASN A 174 9.91 -10.82 19.05
C ASN A 174 11.28 -11.21 18.49
N THR A 175 11.31 -11.82 17.30
CA THR A 175 12.52 -12.40 16.70
C THR A 175 12.56 -12.19 15.17
N ALA A 176 12.33 -10.96 14.71
CA ALA A 176 12.30 -10.63 13.28
C ALA A 176 13.54 -11.10 12.49
N THR A 177 14.73 -11.00 13.10
CA THR A 177 15.99 -11.44 12.47
C THR A 177 16.05 -12.95 12.25
N LEU A 178 15.43 -13.74 13.14
CA LEU A 178 15.27 -15.18 12.92
C LEU A 178 14.36 -15.43 11.72
N VAL A 179 13.23 -14.70 11.63
CA VAL A 179 12.31 -14.83 10.48
C VAL A 179 13.02 -14.50 9.18
N ASP A 180 13.82 -13.43 9.16
CA ASP A 180 14.55 -12.99 7.97
C ASP A 180 15.40 -14.12 7.37
N ALA A 181 16.06 -14.93 8.20
CA ALA A 181 16.89 -16.06 7.76
C ALA A 181 16.14 -17.12 6.93
N TYR A 182 14.80 -17.18 7.04
CA TYR A 182 13.94 -18.12 6.31
C TYR A 182 13.20 -17.49 5.13
N LYS A 183 13.29 -16.17 4.96
CA LYS A 183 12.58 -15.47 3.88
C LYS A 183 13.22 -15.78 2.53
N VAL A 184 12.36 -16.01 1.56
CA VAL A 184 12.70 -16.09 0.14
C VAL A 184 11.79 -15.12 -0.62
N ALA A 185 12.38 -14.38 -1.55
CA ALA A 185 11.64 -13.65 -2.56
C ALA A 185 12.20 -13.99 -3.95
N GLU A 186 11.31 -14.34 -4.86
CA GLU A 186 11.62 -14.74 -6.24
C GLU A 186 10.86 -13.84 -7.21
N LEU A 187 11.50 -13.47 -8.32
CA LEU A 187 10.87 -12.71 -9.39
C LEU A 187 10.57 -13.62 -10.58
N GLU A 188 9.30 -13.82 -10.87
CA GLU A 188 8.83 -14.62 -11.99
C GLU A 188 8.31 -13.72 -13.12
N ASP A 189 8.61 -14.09 -14.37
CA ASP A 189 8.16 -13.37 -15.59
C ASP A 189 8.49 -11.87 -15.57
N GLU A 190 9.61 -11.48 -14.93
CA GLU A 190 10.10 -10.11 -14.74
C GLU A 190 9.12 -9.16 -14.00
N LYS A 191 8.00 -9.66 -13.46
CA LYS A 191 6.92 -8.81 -12.92
C LYS A 191 6.29 -9.34 -11.64
N LEU A 192 6.17 -10.65 -11.45
CA LEU A 192 5.54 -11.23 -10.26
C LEU A 192 6.59 -11.52 -9.18
N GLY A 193 6.56 -10.76 -8.08
CA GLY A 193 7.29 -11.07 -6.87
C GLY A 193 6.53 -12.10 -6.03
N ILE A 194 7.19 -13.20 -5.68
CA ILE A 194 6.66 -14.30 -4.87
C ILE A 194 7.43 -14.35 -3.55
N TYR A 195 6.73 -14.30 -2.42
CA TYR A 195 7.31 -14.26 -1.08
C TYR A 195 6.91 -15.49 -0.28
N SER A 196 7.88 -16.36 -0.02
CA SER A 196 7.69 -17.65 0.66
C SER A 196 8.70 -17.83 1.80
N LEU A 197 8.47 -18.87 2.60
CA LEU A 197 9.43 -19.34 3.59
C LEU A 197 10.11 -20.59 3.05
N THR A 198 11.43 -20.73 3.25
CA THR A 198 12.15 -21.97 2.92
C THR A 198 11.58 -23.19 3.63
N THR A 199 11.11 -23.00 4.86
CA THR A 199 10.39 -23.99 5.67
C THR A 199 9.58 -23.28 6.75
N THR A 200 8.57 -23.95 7.31
CA THR A 200 7.82 -23.43 8.45
C THR A 200 8.72 -23.31 9.67
N ILE A 201 8.81 -22.13 10.27
CA ILE A 201 9.58 -21.89 11.50
C ILE A 201 8.84 -22.54 12.67
N ASN A 202 9.37 -23.66 13.17
CA ASN A 202 8.80 -24.39 14.29
C ASN A 202 9.89 -25.11 15.10
N ASP A 203 9.59 -25.40 16.38
CA ASP A 203 10.53 -26.06 17.29
C ASP A 203 10.49 -27.60 17.19
N THR A 204 9.77 -28.16 16.21
CA THR A 204 9.66 -29.61 16.03
C THR A 204 10.63 -30.10 14.95
N PRO A 205 11.15 -31.34 15.07
CA PRO A 205 12.04 -31.90 14.05
C PRO A 205 11.30 -32.33 12.77
N ASN A 206 9.99 -32.07 12.66
CA ASN A 206 9.20 -32.48 11.51
C ASN A 206 9.30 -31.44 10.38
N PRO A 207 9.57 -31.86 9.13
CA PRO A 207 9.49 -30.97 8.00
C PRO A 207 8.02 -30.57 7.79
N ILE A 208 7.74 -29.27 7.86
CA ILE A 208 6.44 -28.72 7.52
C ILE A 208 6.66 -27.75 6.35
N GLU A 209 6.33 -28.22 5.16
CA GLU A 209 6.46 -27.43 3.94
C GLU A 209 5.44 -26.29 3.92
N MET A 210 5.91 -25.10 3.54
CA MET A 210 5.07 -23.93 3.32
C MET A 210 4.75 -23.82 1.82
N LEU A 211 3.66 -24.45 1.39
CA LEU A 211 3.24 -24.51 -0.03
C LEU A 211 2.40 -23.31 -0.47
N LYS A 212 2.57 -22.17 0.19
CA LYS A 212 1.87 -20.93 -0.10
C LYS A 212 2.81 -19.74 -0.03
N ALA A 213 2.50 -18.72 -0.81
CA ALA A 213 3.25 -17.49 -0.89
C ALA A 213 2.33 -16.27 -0.81
N ASN A 214 2.88 -15.15 -0.38
CA ASN A 214 2.32 -13.85 -0.68
C ASN A 214 2.86 -13.39 -2.03
N ILE A 215 2.12 -12.53 -2.73
CA ILE A 215 2.49 -12.07 -4.07
C ILE A 215 2.42 -10.56 -4.17
N VAL A 216 3.28 -9.98 -5.02
CA VAL A 216 3.21 -8.59 -5.43
C VAL A 216 3.51 -8.48 -6.93
N TYR A 217 2.75 -7.67 -7.66
CA TYR A 217 3.07 -7.29 -9.03
C TYR A 217 2.66 -5.84 -9.30
N ASN A 218 3.05 -5.30 -10.45
CA ASN A 218 2.71 -3.94 -10.83
C ASN A 218 1.97 -3.88 -12.19
N THR A 219 1.29 -2.77 -12.42
CA THR A 219 0.46 -2.55 -13.62
C THR A 219 1.17 -1.79 -14.74
N LEU A 220 2.47 -1.51 -14.63
CA LEU A 220 3.20 -0.86 -15.72
C LEU A 220 3.37 -1.85 -16.88
N PRO A 221 3.31 -1.36 -18.13
CA PRO A 221 3.66 -2.18 -19.29
C PRO A 221 5.10 -2.70 -19.17
N ILE A 222 6.05 -1.79 -18.93
CA ILE A 222 7.48 -2.07 -18.82
C ILE A 222 7.98 -1.53 -17.48
N SER A 223 8.66 -2.39 -16.71
CA SER A 223 9.26 -2.00 -15.42
C SER A 223 10.45 -2.90 -15.11
N ASN A 224 11.56 -2.32 -14.65
CA ASN A 224 12.66 -3.08 -14.06
C ASN A 224 12.33 -3.36 -12.58
N VAL A 225 12.07 -4.61 -12.24
CA VAL A 225 11.66 -5.03 -10.89
C VAL A 225 12.84 -5.53 -10.08
N TYR A 226 12.88 -5.12 -8.82
CA TYR A 226 13.92 -5.46 -7.85
C TYR A 226 13.31 -5.87 -6.52
N LEU A 227 13.77 -7.00 -5.97
CA LEU A 227 13.24 -7.53 -4.71
C LEU A 227 14.13 -7.22 -3.50
N ASN A 228 15.41 -6.88 -3.73
CA ASN A 228 16.36 -6.56 -2.67
C ASN A 228 16.32 -5.06 -2.32
N PRO A 229 16.06 -4.68 -1.05
CA PRO A 229 16.07 -3.29 -0.61
C PRO A 229 17.40 -2.53 -0.82
N ASP A 230 18.53 -3.21 -1.04
CA ASP A 230 19.81 -2.58 -1.40
C ASP A 230 19.71 -1.67 -2.64
N ILE A 231 18.72 -1.95 -3.51
CA ILE A 231 18.41 -1.11 -4.67
C ILE A 231 18.16 0.35 -4.30
N ILE A 232 17.60 0.63 -3.11
CA ILE A 232 17.35 1.99 -2.62
C ILE A 232 18.66 2.77 -2.52
N ASN A 233 19.66 2.20 -1.84
CA ASN A 233 20.95 2.87 -1.63
C ASN A 233 21.71 2.98 -2.95
N ARG A 234 21.69 1.94 -3.78
CA ARG A 234 22.32 1.97 -5.10
C ARG A 234 21.71 3.04 -5.99
N PHE A 235 20.38 3.10 -6.02
CA PHE A 235 19.65 4.12 -6.76
C PHE A 235 20.01 5.50 -6.26
N ILE A 236 19.93 5.79 -4.95
CA ILE A 236 20.30 7.10 -4.37
C ILE A 236 21.73 7.50 -4.78
N ASN A 237 22.69 6.58 -4.70
CA ASN A 237 24.11 6.84 -4.93
C ASN A 237 24.56 6.74 -6.40
N ASN A 238 23.64 6.57 -7.35
CA ASN A 238 23.94 6.36 -8.79
C ASN A 238 24.91 5.18 -9.02
N GLN A 239 24.76 4.10 -8.24
CA GLN A 239 25.54 2.88 -8.41
C GLN A 239 24.88 1.93 -9.41
N ASN A 240 25.59 0.87 -9.80
CA ASN A 240 25.03 -0.16 -10.67
C ASN A 240 23.80 -0.82 -10.01
N LEU A 241 22.70 -0.89 -10.75
CA LEU A 241 21.42 -1.46 -10.32
C LEU A 241 21.31 -2.96 -10.61
N ASP A 242 22.31 -3.58 -11.22
CA ASP A 242 22.37 -5.02 -11.43
C ASP A 242 22.50 -5.75 -10.08
N ILE A 243 21.39 -6.33 -9.65
CA ILE A 243 21.24 -7.10 -8.42
C ILE A 243 20.45 -8.37 -8.70
N SER A 244 20.61 -9.37 -7.84
CA SER A 244 19.93 -10.66 -7.96
C SER A 244 18.41 -10.51 -8.06
N LYS A 245 17.81 -11.32 -8.94
CA LYS A 245 16.35 -11.47 -9.08
C LYS A 245 15.71 -12.22 -7.91
N GLU A 246 16.53 -12.90 -7.12
CA GLU A 246 16.12 -13.63 -5.93
C GLU A 246 16.80 -13.07 -4.69
N THR A 247 16.10 -13.11 -3.56
CA THR A 247 16.65 -12.70 -2.26
C THR A 247 16.39 -13.78 -1.23
N TYR A 248 17.41 -14.09 -0.43
CA TYR A 248 17.34 -15.05 0.66
C TYR A 248 17.84 -14.39 1.94
N GLY A 249 17.20 -14.69 3.07
CA GLY A 249 17.78 -14.35 4.37
C GLY A 249 17.72 -12.87 4.76
N THR A 250 16.91 -12.05 4.06
CA THR A 250 16.83 -10.59 4.29
C THR A 250 15.40 -10.11 4.33
N LYS A 251 15.19 -8.86 4.79
CA LYS A 251 13.94 -8.14 4.51
C LYS A 251 13.74 -8.09 2.99
N CYS A 252 12.53 -8.39 2.55
CA CYS A 252 12.17 -8.37 1.13
C CYS A 252 11.46 -7.07 0.78
N GLY A 253 11.56 -6.65 -0.47
CA GLY A 253 10.78 -5.57 -1.02
C GLY A 253 10.29 -5.89 -2.43
N TYR A 254 9.62 -4.91 -3.03
CA TYR A 254 9.22 -4.91 -4.43
C TYR A 254 9.40 -3.49 -4.94
N PHE A 255 10.41 -3.24 -5.76
CA PHE A 255 10.75 -1.93 -6.27
C PHE A 255 10.77 -1.94 -7.79
N ILE A 256 10.25 -0.87 -8.38
CA ILE A 256 10.40 -0.56 -9.80
C ILE A 256 11.35 0.61 -9.95
N VAL A 257 12.17 0.60 -11.00
CA VAL A 257 13.00 1.75 -11.39
C VAL A 257 12.71 2.11 -12.84
N ASN A 258 12.29 3.36 -13.08
CA ASN A 258 11.94 3.88 -14.39
C ASN A 258 12.43 5.31 -14.59
N SER A 259 12.72 5.66 -15.85
CA SER A 259 12.90 7.04 -16.31
C SER A 259 11.63 7.48 -17.04
N ILE A 260 11.07 8.63 -16.66
CA ILE A 260 9.79 9.13 -17.15
C ILE A 260 9.97 10.54 -17.69
N GLU A 261 9.55 10.78 -18.94
CA GLU A 261 9.33 12.11 -19.48
C GLU A 261 7.94 12.60 -19.04
N LEU A 262 7.90 13.38 -17.96
CA LEU A 262 6.65 13.73 -17.28
C LEU A 262 6.11 15.08 -17.76
N LYS A 263 5.07 15.06 -18.59
CA LYS A 263 4.37 16.28 -19.04
C LYS A 263 3.27 16.74 -18.09
N SER A 264 2.45 15.83 -17.58
CA SER A 264 1.32 16.17 -16.70
C SER A 264 1.27 15.24 -15.50
N PHE A 265 0.96 13.96 -15.71
CA PHE A 265 1.04 12.97 -14.66
C PHE A 265 1.39 11.59 -15.21
N ALA A 266 1.90 10.74 -14.32
CA ALA A 266 2.08 9.32 -14.53
C ALA A 266 1.44 8.58 -13.35
N GLU A 267 0.81 7.45 -13.64
CA GLU A 267 0.09 6.66 -12.66
C GLU A 267 0.36 5.17 -12.88
N TRP A 268 0.60 4.44 -11.79
CA TRP A 268 0.79 3.00 -11.80
C TRP A 268 0.30 2.41 -10.49
N SER A 269 0.00 1.11 -10.47
CA SER A 269 -0.43 0.43 -9.25
C SER A 269 0.44 -0.77 -8.93
N PHE A 270 0.58 -1.03 -7.63
CA PHE A 270 1.06 -2.28 -7.09
C PHE A 270 -0.13 -3.06 -6.55
N VAL A 271 -0.17 -4.34 -6.87
CA VAL A 271 -1.19 -5.28 -6.42
C VAL A 271 -0.53 -6.27 -5.49
N LEU A 272 -1.10 -6.44 -4.31
CA LEU A 272 -0.55 -7.25 -3.23
C LEU A 272 -1.63 -8.21 -2.73
N ASP A 273 -1.34 -9.50 -2.63
CA ASP A 273 -2.28 -10.44 -2.02
C ASP A 273 -1.55 -11.59 -1.29
N VAL A 274 -2.29 -12.33 -0.47
CA VAL A 274 -1.73 -13.28 0.51
C VAL A 274 -2.26 -14.70 0.33
N GLY A 275 -1.42 -15.70 0.64
CA GLY A 275 -1.84 -17.09 0.76
C GLY A 275 -2.17 -17.80 -0.56
N TYR A 276 -1.40 -17.50 -1.60
CA TYR A 276 -1.49 -18.12 -2.92
C TYR A 276 -0.76 -19.46 -2.94
N ASP A 277 -1.44 -20.50 -3.43
CA ASP A 277 -0.81 -21.76 -3.80
C ASP A 277 -0.29 -21.69 -5.26
N HIS A 278 0.39 -22.74 -5.70
CA HIS A 278 0.95 -22.81 -7.05
C HIS A 278 -0.10 -22.65 -8.16
N SER A 279 -1.31 -23.18 -7.98
CA SER A 279 -2.37 -23.06 -8.98
C SER A 279 -2.79 -21.60 -9.16
N LYS A 280 -3.00 -20.88 -8.05
CA LYS A 280 -3.33 -19.45 -8.10
C LYS A 280 -2.19 -18.60 -8.63
N ILE A 281 -0.93 -18.95 -8.35
CA ILE A 281 0.24 -18.26 -8.90
C ILE A 281 0.22 -18.36 -10.44
N ILE A 282 -0.03 -19.54 -11.00
CA ILE A 282 -0.12 -19.74 -12.45
C ILE A 282 -1.28 -18.92 -13.05
N GLU A 283 -2.43 -18.87 -12.38
CA GLU A 283 -3.55 -18.04 -12.81
C GLU A 283 -3.17 -16.54 -12.87
N ILE A 284 -2.45 -16.05 -11.86
CA ILE A 284 -1.97 -14.66 -11.83
C ILE A 284 -0.91 -14.41 -12.91
N LEU A 285 0.03 -15.32 -13.14
CA LEU A 285 1.00 -15.19 -14.23
C LEU A 285 0.29 -15.06 -15.58
N ASN A 286 -0.69 -15.92 -15.84
CA ASN A 286 -1.49 -15.85 -17.06
C ASN A 286 -2.32 -14.55 -17.15
N PHE A 287 -2.75 -14.00 -16.02
CA PHE A 287 -3.43 -12.70 -15.97
C PHE A 287 -2.46 -11.55 -16.30
N ILE A 288 -1.28 -11.53 -15.67
CA ILE A 288 -0.25 -10.51 -15.89
C ILE A 288 0.22 -10.49 -17.35
N LYS A 289 0.40 -11.66 -17.98
CA LYS A 289 0.79 -11.80 -19.39
C LYS A 289 -0.20 -11.22 -20.39
N LYS A 290 -1.47 -11.02 -19.99
CA LYS A 290 -2.46 -10.36 -20.85
C LYS A 290 -2.26 -8.85 -20.92
N GLU A 291 -1.54 -8.28 -19.95
CA GLU A 291 -1.29 -6.83 -19.81
C GLU A 291 -2.56 -5.96 -19.75
N ASP A 292 -3.72 -6.58 -19.47
CA ASP A 292 -4.98 -5.88 -19.24
C ASP A 292 -5.37 -5.96 -17.76
N PHE A 293 -5.18 -4.84 -17.08
CA PHE A 293 -5.43 -4.69 -15.66
C PHE A 293 -6.79 -4.04 -15.34
N THR A 294 -7.64 -3.80 -16.35
CA THR A 294 -8.93 -3.09 -16.20
C THR A 294 -9.82 -3.73 -15.14
N SER A 295 -9.85 -5.07 -15.10
CA SER A 295 -10.65 -5.85 -14.16
C SER A 295 -10.30 -5.60 -12.68
N ILE A 296 -9.08 -5.15 -12.36
CA ILE A 296 -8.71 -4.76 -10.99
C ILE A 296 -9.54 -3.54 -10.57
N PHE A 297 -9.56 -2.50 -11.41
CA PHE A 297 -10.25 -1.25 -11.13
C PHE A 297 -11.78 -1.40 -11.15
N GLU A 298 -12.30 -2.29 -11.99
CA GLU A 298 -13.71 -2.69 -11.95
C GLU A 298 -14.07 -3.36 -10.62
N ASN A 299 -13.19 -4.24 -10.10
CA ASN A 299 -13.44 -4.92 -8.83
C ASN A 299 -13.31 -3.98 -7.61
N ILE A 300 -12.45 -2.96 -7.67
CA ILE A 300 -12.41 -1.87 -6.66
C ILE A 300 -13.75 -1.10 -6.64
N LYS A 301 -14.30 -0.77 -7.81
CA LYS A 301 -15.61 -0.12 -7.92
C LYS A 301 -16.71 -1.00 -7.35
N GLN A 302 -16.71 -2.30 -7.68
CA GLN A 302 -17.67 -3.25 -7.14
C GLN A 302 -17.60 -3.31 -5.60
N GLY A 303 -16.39 -3.36 -5.02
CA GLY A 303 -16.21 -3.33 -3.57
C GLY A 303 -16.75 -2.04 -2.92
N THR A 304 -16.68 -0.91 -3.63
CA THR A 304 -17.30 0.34 -3.20
C THR A 304 -18.83 0.26 -3.22
N GLU A 305 -19.43 -0.31 -4.26
CA GLU A 305 -20.88 -0.53 -4.30
C GLU A 305 -21.34 -1.48 -3.19
N ASP A 306 -20.57 -2.52 -2.90
CA ASP A 306 -20.94 -3.53 -1.92
C ASP A 306 -20.83 -2.99 -0.49
N ILE A 307 -19.82 -2.19 -0.17
CA ILE A 307 -19.74 -1.54 1.14
C ILE A 307 -20.88 -0.53 1.34
N ILE A 308 -21.28 0.19 0.29
CA ILE A 308 -22.44 1.08 0.32
C ILE A 308 -23.71 0.28 0.59
N LYS A 309 -23.94 -0.85 -0.10
CA LYS A 309 -25.10 -1.74 0.15
C LYS A 309 -25.15 -2.28 1.58
N ILE A 310 -24.00 -2.57 2.21
CA ILE A 310 -23.94 -3.02 3.60
C ILE A 310 -24.44 -1.92 4.54
N VAL A 311 -24.01 -0.67 4.32
CA VAL A 311 -24.40 0.47 5.14
C VAL A 311 -25.84 0.89 4.89
N ASP A 312 -26.30 0.84 3.65
CA ASP A 312 -27.69 1.13 3.25
C ASP A 312 -28.69 0.21 3.96
N LYS A 313 -28.41 -1.09 4.03
CA LYS A 313 -29.24 -2.07 4.75
C LYS A 313 -29.35 -1.81 6.26
N ALA A 314 -28.50 -0.97 6.81
CA ALA A 314 -28.48 -0.57 8.22
C ALA A 314 -28.89 0.89 8.41
N ASP A 315 -29.57 1.49 7.42
CA ASP A 315 -30.05 2.88 7.43
C ASP A 315 -28.93 3.92 7.65
N GLY A 316 -27.74 3.62 7.11
CA GLY A 316 -26.55 4.47 7.27
C GLY A 316 -26.38 5.57 6.23
N ILE A 317 -27.24 5.63 5.20
CA ILE A 317 -27.17 6.66 4.16
C ILE A 317 -28.12 7.80 4.50
N GLN A 318 -27.56 8.99 4.69
CA GLN A 318 -28.33 10.22 4.95
C GLN A 318 -27.89 11.32 3.98
N GLN A 319 -28.82 12.20 3.62
CA GLN A 319 -28.55 13.37 2.80
C GLN A 319 -29.18 14.61 3.45
N THR A 320 -28.35 15.48 4.00
CA THR A 320 -28.75 16.74 4.64
C THR A 320 -27.88 17.89 4.15
N GLY A 321 -28.16 19.12 4.60
CA GLY A 321 -27.28 20.26 4.34
C GLY A 321 -25.91 20.17 5.06
N ASP A 322 -25.79 19.30 6.06
CA ASP A 322 -24.55 19.06 6.79
C ASP A 322 -23.89 17.76 6.31
N LYS A 323 -22.94 17.90 5.38
CA LYS A 323 -22.17 16.77 4.84
C LYS A 323 -21.34 16.06 5.92
N VAL A 324 -20.80 16.80 6.90
CA VAL A 324 -19.99 16.20 7.96
C VAL A 324 -20.86 15.27 8.80
N ALA A 325 -22.07 15.69 9.16
CA ALA A 325 -23.01 14.85 9.88
C ALA A 325 -23.39 13.59 9.08
N CYS A 326 -23.68 13.72 7.78
CA CYS A 326 -24.01 12.58 6.91
C CYS A 326 -22.85 11.57 6.80
N THR A 327 -21.62 12.04 6.56
CA THR A 327 -20.43 11.17 6.52
C THR A 327 -20.18 10.52 7.88
N THR A 328 -20.34 11.25 8.98
CA THR A 328 -20.17 10.70 10.34
C THR A 328 -21.17 9.59 10.61
N HIS A 329 -22.45 9.79 10.26
CA HIS A 329 -23.50 8.78 10.40
C HIS A 329 -23.21 7.52 9.57
N TYR A 330 -22.77 7.70 8.32
CA TYR A 330 -22.35 6.59 7.46
C TYR A 330 -21.23 5.78 8.11
N VAL A 331 -20.17 6.44 8.57
CA VAL A 331 -18.99 5.79 9.17
C VAL A 331 -19.35 5.06 10.47
N ASN A 332 -20.16 5.67 11.33
CA ASN A 332 -20.64 5.02 12.55
C ASN A 332 -21.44 3.77 12.22
N THR A 333 -22.37 3.88 11.27
CA THR A 333 -23.21 2.74 10.85
C THR A 333 -22.36 1.62 10.24
N LEU A 334 -21.36 1.96 9.42
CA LEU A 334 -20.42 1.00 8.85
C LEU A 334 -19.71 0.17 9.92
N TYR A 335 -19.11 0.84 10.91
CA TYR A 335 -18.37 0.14 11.96
C TYR A 335 -19.28 -0.69 12.88
N VAL A 336 -20.50 -0.23 13.15
CA VAL A 336 -21.50 -1.02 13.86
C VAL A 336 -21.89 -2.26 13.05
N SER A 337 -22.16 -2.12 11.75
CA SER A 337 -22.50 -3.24 10.86
C SER A 337 -21.39 -4.29 10.80
N PHE A 338 -20.13 -3.87 10.78
CA PHE A 338 -18.98 -4.78 10.83
C PHE A 338 -18.87 -5.51 12.17
N ALA A 339 -19.03 -4.79 13.27
CA ALA A 339 -19.00 -5.40 14.61
C ALA A 339 -20.12 -6.44 14.77
N VAL A 340 -21.36 -6.10 14.40
CA VAL A 340 -22.51 -7.01 14.48
C VAL A 340 -22.34 -8.24 13.59
N THR A 341 -21.78 -8.07 12.40
CA THR A 341 -21.50 -9.20 11.49
C THR A 341 -20.43 -10.11 12.07
N ALA A 342 -19.38 -9.56 12.69
CA ALA A 342 -18.38 -10.33 13.40
C ALA A 342 -18.98 -11.13 14.57
N PHE A 343 -19.88 -10.53 15.37
CA PHE A 343 -20.59 -11.25 16.44
C PHE A 343 -21.45 -12.41 15.92
N LYS A 344 -22.16 -12.22 14.81
CA LYS A 344 -22.97 -13.29 14.18
C LYS A 344 -22.10 -14.43 13.63
N ILE A 345 -20.92 -14.13 13.08
CA ILE A 345 -19.97 -15.15 12.59
C ILE A 345 -19.32 -15.90 13.78
N CYS A 346 -19.12 -15.22 14.91
CA CYS A 346 -18.56 -15.81 16.13
C CYS A 346 -19.58 -16.57 16.99
N GLY A 347 -20.85 -16.67 16.58
CA GLY A 347 -21.85 -17.53 17.22
C GLY A 347 -22.21 -17.16 18.66
N TRP A 348 -22.36 -15.86 18.95
CA TRP A 348 -22.95 -15.37 20.20
C TRP A 348 -24.44 -15.14 20.10
#